data_AF-A0A8D8YL31-F1
#
_entry.id   AF-A0A8D8YL31-F1
#
_cell.length_a   1.000
_cell.length_b   1.000
_cell.length_c   1.000
_cell.angle_alpha   90.00
_cell.angle_beta   90.00
_cell.angle_gamma   90.00
#
_symmetry.space_group_name_H-M   'P 1'
#
loop_
_entity.id
_entity.type
_entity.pdbx_description
1 polymer ?
#
loop_
_entity_poly.entity_id
_entity_poly.type
_entity_poly.pdbx_seq_one_letter_code
_entity_poly.pdbx_strand_id
1 'polypeptide(L)'
;MKPEEINTEGMAKPVKGGYLLRHKRRMFGKSWREEWVVLYDDSTLAWYKEKGRGVPEGCIVVKDAPELLAVSQWTMRIPGRPDLPSGSQLVQLMAFGTRTRDKVHWLLAQSEQEVHCPLPLSA
;
A
#
# COMPACT_ATOMS: atom_id res chain seq x y z
N MET A 1 4.64 38.83 -13.23
CA MET A 1 3.74 37.67 -13.04
C MET A 1 4.26 36.92 -11.82
N LYS A 2 3.60 37.05 -10.67
CA LYS A 2 4.00 36.30 -9.47
C LYS A 2 3.49 34.85 -9.66
N PRO A 3 4.28 33.81 -9.40
CA PRO A 3 3.75 32.46 -9.40
C PRO A 3 2.66 32.38 -8.32
N GLU A 4 1.47 31.95 -8.71
CA GLU A 4 0.37 31.69 -7.77
C GLU A 4 0.82 30.60 -6.79
N GLU A 5 0.90 30.96 -5.52
CA GLU A 5 1.08 30.00 -4.44
C GLU A 5 -0.15 29.11 -4.40
N ILE A 6 0.05 27.84 -4.75
CA ILE A 6 -0.99 26.81 -4.69
C ILE A 6 -1.30 26.61 -3.21
N ASN A 7 -2.45 27.10 -2.74
CA ASN A 7 -2.90 26.90 -1.37
C ASN A 7 -3.09 25.40 -1.10
N THR A 8 -2.24 24.83 -0.24
CA THR A 8 -2.17 23.38 0.08
C THR A 8 -3.14 22.96 1.19
N GLU A 9 -3.99 23.86 1.68
CA GLU A 9 -4.89 23.63 2.82
C GLU A 9 -5.97 22.54 2.63
N GLY A 10 -6.12 21.99 1.41
CA GLY A 10 -7.09 20.92 1.12
C GLY A 10 -6.49 19.54 0.78
N MET A 11 -5.17 19.37 0.77
CA MET A 11 -4.56 18.08 0.44
C MET A 11 -4.25 17.29 1.70
N ALA A 12 -4.77 16.06 1.77
CA ALA A 12 -4.42 15.08 2.79
C ALA A 12 -2.89 14.98 2.93
N LYS A 13 -2.38 14.91 4.17
CA LYS A 13 -0.95 14.94 4.46
C LYS A 13 -0.39 13.52 4.47
N PRO A 14 0.78 13.28 3.88
CA PRO A 14 1.39 11.96 3.91
C PRO A 14 1.81 11.60 5.34
N VAL A 15 1.34 10.46 5.84
CA VAL A 15 1.69 9.90 7.16
C VAL A 15 2.87 8.94 7.04
N LYS A 16 2.85 8.07 6.03
CA LYS A 16 3.93 7.11 5.76
C LYS A 16 4.05 6.87 4.26
N GLY A 17 5.28 6.84 3.76
CA GLY A 17 5.57 6.53 2.37
C GLY A 17 6.74 5.56 2.26
N GLY A 18 6.64 4.61 1.33
CA GLY A 18 7.67 3.60 1.11
C GLY A 18 7.49 2.89 -0.23
N TYR A 19 8.57 2.30 -0.74
CA TYR A 19 8.48 1.43 -1.90
C TYR A 19 7.96 0.05 -1.47
N LEU A 20 6.84 -0.37 -2.05
CA LEU A 20 6.26 -1.70 -1.81
C LEU A 20 6.12 -2.43 -3.15
N LEU A 21 6.17 -3.77 -3.10
CA LEU A 21 5.78 -4.58 -4.24
C LEU A 21 4.25 -4.71 -4.26
N ARG A 22 3.60 -4.28 -5.35
CA ARG A 22 2.17 -4.50 -5.58
C ARG A 22 1.94 -5.60 -6.60
N HIS A 23 1.03 -6.52 -6.27
CA HIS A 23 0.59 -7.55 -7.21
C HIS A 23 -0.41 -6.97 -8.23
N LYS A 24 -0.14 -7.19 -9.51
CA LYS A 24 -1.06 -6.98 -10.62
C LYS A 24 -1.25 -8.32 -11.33
N ARG A 25 -2.50 -8.83 -11.34
CA ARG A 25 -2.86 -10.00 -12.13
C ARG A 25 -2.63 -9.68 -13.61
N ARG A 26 -1.74 -10.44 -14.27
CA ARG A 26 -1.39 -10.29 -15.68
C ARG A 26 -1.28 -11.66 -16.33
N MET A 27 -1.58 -11.75 -17.62
CA MET A 27 -1.41 -12.98 -18.41
C MET A 27 0.04 -13.19 -18.87
N PHE A 28 0.86 -12.14 -18.92
CA PHE A 28 2.28 -12.22 -19.31
C PHE A 28 3.13 -11.19 -18.51
N GLY A 29 4.34 -11.58 -18.10
CA GLY A 29 5.32 -10.74 -17.38
C GLY A 29 5.30 -10.90 -15.84
N LYS A 30 6.14 -10.14 -15.14
CA LYS A 30 6.21 -10.14 -13.66
C LYS A 30 4.92 -9.59 -13.05
N SER A 31 4.28 -10.37 -12.18
CA SER A 31 3.03 -10.02 -11.49
C SER A 31 3.24 -9.06 -10.32
N TRP A 32 4.42 -9.04 -9.72
CA TRP A 32 4.81 -8.10 -8.67
C TRP A 32 5.61 -6.93 -9.26
N ARG A 33 5.29 -5.71 -8.85
CA ARG A 33 5.96 -4.48 -9.30
C ARG A 33 6.24 -3.55 -8.13
N GLU A 34 7.43 -2.99 -8.09
CA GLU A 34 7.78 -1.96 -7.12
C GLU A 34 7.06 -0.65 -7.46
N GLU A 35 6.37 -0.09 -6.48
CA GLU A 35 5.64 1.17 -6.58
C GLU A 35 5.84 1.98 -5.31
N TRP A 36 5.84 3.30 -5.44
CA TRP A 36 5.88 4.20 -4.29
C TRP A 36 4.47 4.29 -3.70
N VAL A 37 4.26 3.78 -2.49
CA VAL A 37 2.97 3.77 -1.81
C VAL A 37 2.98 4.79 -0.69
N VAL A 38 1.92 5.60 -0.61
CA VAL A 38 1.74 6.63 0.42
C VAL A 38 0.41 6.41 1.12
N LEU A 39 0.47 6.31 2.44
CA LEU A 39 -0.69 6.44 3.32
C LEU A 39 -0.82 7.90 3.77
N TYR A 40 -1.99 8.46 3.56
CA TYR A 40 -2.37 9.81 3.95
C TYR A 40 -3.22 9.82 5.23
N ASP A 41 -3.28 10.97 5.90
CA ASP A 41 -4.00 11.16 7.16
C ASP A 41 -5.53 11.04 7.05
N ASP A 42 -6.08 11.20 5.85
CA ASP A 42 -7.49 10.97 5.53
C ASP A 42 -7.84 9.47 5.32
N SER A 43 -6.87 8.57 5.53
CA SER A 43 -6.92 7.13 5.25
C SER A 43 -6.84 6.73 3.78
N THR A 44 -6.46 7.65 2.89
CA THR A 44 -6.16 7.31 1.49
C THR A 44 -4.83 6.57 1.42
N LEU A 45 -4.82 5.38 0.83
CA LEU A 45 -3.62 4.64 0.44
C LEU A 45 -3.49 4.70 -1.08
N ALA A 46 -2.56 5.51 -1.56
CA ALA A 46 -2.31 5.73 -2.99
C ALA A 46 -0.96 5.15 -3.41
N TRP A 47 -0.84 4.73 -4.67
CA TRP A 47 0.40 4.24 -5.24
C TRP A 47 0.76 4.98 -6.52
N TYR A 48 2.06 5.20 -6.69
CA TYR A 48 2.68 5.96 -7.75
C TYR A 48 3.73 5.10 -8.43
N LYS A 49 3.96 5.36 -9.72
CA LYS A 49 5.02 4.69 -10.46
C LYS A 49 6.40 4.91 -9.82
N GLU A 50 6.64 6.11 -9.29
CA GLU A 50 7.89 6.50 -8.65
C GLU A 50 7.65 7.55 -7.56
N LYS A 51 8.60 7.69 -6.63
CA LYS A 51 8.54 8.72 -5.59
C LYS A 51 8.71 10.10 -6.20
N GLY A 52 7.78 11.02 -5.92
CA GLY A 52 7.84 12.40 -6.40
C GLY A 52 6.46 12.98 -6.66
N ARG A 53 6.41 14.11 -7.38
CA ARG A 53 5.15 14.69 -7.84
C ARG A 53 4.70 13.94 -9.10
N GLY A 54 3.59 13.23 -8.98
CA GLY A 54 2.93 12.55 -10.09
C GLY A 54 1.47 12.27 -9.76
N VAL A 55 0.67 11.98 -10.77
CA VAL A 55 -0.71 11.51 -10.60
C VAL A 55 -0.64 10.06 -10.07
N PRO A 56 -1.41 9.69 -9.03
CA PRO A 56 -1.43 8.31 -8.56
C PRO A 56 -1.93 7.37 -9.66
N GLU A 57 -1.32 6.19 -9.80
CA GLU A 57 -1.87 5.14 -10.69
C GLU A 57 -3.16 4.53 -10.13
N GLY A 58 -3.43 4.77 -8.85
CA GLY A 58 -4.67 4.42 -8.18
C GLY A 58 -4.56 4.62 -6.67
N CYS A 59 -5.71 4.51 -6.01
CA CYS A 59 -5.80 4.58 -4.56
C CYS A 59 -6.97 3.75 -4.04
N ILE A 60 -6.98 3.55 -2.73
CA ILE A 60 -8.12 3.10 -1.94
C ILE A 60 -8.24 3.98 -0.70
N VAL A 61 -9.44 4.05 -0.13
CA VAL A 61 -9.68 4.71 1.16
C VAL A 61 -9.87 3.62 2.20
N VAL A 62 -8.87 3.40 3.06
CA VAL A 62 -8.82 2.24 3.97
C VAL A 62 -9.99 2.23 4.96
N LYS A 63 -10.40 3.40 5.45
CA LYS A 63 -11.55 3.55 6.36
C LYS A 63 -12.89 3.18 5.73
N ASP A 64 -12.97 3.05 4.40
CA ASP A 64 -14.18 2.58 3.72
C ASP A 64 -14.34 1.07 3.84
N ALA A 65 -13.34 0.28 4.19
CA ALA A 65 -13.51 -1.16 4.44
C ALA A 65 -12.44 -1.68 5.40
N PRO A 66 -12.37 -1.16 6.64
CA PRO A 66 -11.32 -1.52 7.60
C PRO A 66 -11.35 -3.01 7.95
N GLU A 67 -12.53 -3.65 7.90
CA GLU A 67 -12.72 -5.08 8.13
C GLU A 67 -12.12 -5.97 7.03
N LEU A 68 -11.76 -5.38 5.88
CA LEU A 68 -11.15 -6.08 4.75
C LEU A 68 -9.63 -5.86 4.64
N LEU A 69 -9.01 -5.37 5.72
CA LEU A 69 -7.56 -5.31 5.88
C LEU A 69 -7.04 -6.59 6.53
N ALA A 70 -6.03 -7.21 5.94
CA ALA A 70 -5.30 -8.32 6.54
C ALA A 70 -3.79 -8.15 6.36
N VAL A 71 -3.02 -8.56 7.37
CA VAL A 71 -1.56 -8.47 7.38
C VAL A 71 -0.98 -9.80 7.84
N SER A 72 0.18 -10.19 7.31
CA SER A 72 0.92 -11.38 7.72
C SER A 72 0.03 -12.64 7.65
N GLN A 73 0.05 -13.49 8.68
CA GLN A 73 -0.73 -14.73 8.78
C GLN A 73 -2.23 -14.55 8.54
N TRP A 74 -2.80 -13.38 8.81
CA TRP A 74 -4.23 -13.12 8.58
C TRP A 74 -4.60 -13.15 7.10
N THR A 75 -3.63 -12.90 6.21
CA THR A 75 -3.81 -12.98 4.76
C THR A 75 -4.07 -14.39 4.25
N MET A 76 -3.76 -15.44 5.04
CA MET A 76 -4.05 -16.83 4.67
C MET A 76 -5.54 -17.13 4.51
N ARG A 77 -6.41 -16.31 5.12
CA ARG A 77 -7.86 -16.46 5.04
C ARG A 77 -8.46 -15.76 3.81
N ILE A 78 -7.65 -14.99 3.08
CA ILE A 78 -8.13 -14.19 1.95
C ILE A 78 -7.99 -15.02 0.66
N PRO A 79 -9.08 -15.25 -0.09
CA PRO A 79 -9.05 -16.05 -1.31
C PRO A 79 -8.25 -15.36 -2.41
N GLY A 80 -7.71 -16.15 -3.35
CA GLY A 80 -6.97 -15.63 -4.50
C GLY A 80 -5.62 -14.99 -4.13
N ARG A 81 -5.01 -15.43 -3.03
CA ARG A 81 -3.68 -15.00 -2.60
C ARG A 81 -2.64 -15.31 -3.68
N PRO A 82 -1.82 -14.32 -4.09
CA PRO A 82 -0.74 -14.54 -5.04
C PRO A 82 0.41 -15.34 -4.42
N ASP A 83 1.15 -16.04 -5.28
CA ASP A 83 2.45 -16.60 -4.91
C ASP A 83 3.44 -15.47 -4.64
N LEU A 84 4.22 -15.62 -3.56
CA LEU A 84 5.19 -14.61 -3.15
C LEU A 84 6.45 -14.67 -4.02
N PRO A 85 7.11 -13.53 -4.29
CA PRO A 85 8.44 -13.51 -4.89
C PRO A 85 9.45 -14.31 -4.06
N SER A 86 10.47 -14.87 -4.71
CA SER A 86 11.54 -15.61 -4.03
C SER A 86 12.23 -14.73 -2.97
N GLY A 87 12.45 -15.29 -1.78
CA GLY A 87 13.08 -14.59 -0.65
C GLY A 87 12.13 -13.73 0.17
N SER A 88 10.87 -13.57 -0.24
CA SER A 88 9.86 -12.88 0.56
C SER A 88 9.18 -13.81 1.55
N GLN A 89 8.73 -13.23 2.66
CA GLN A 89 8.08 -13.95 3.75
C GLN A 89 6.63 -13.50 3.94
N LEU A 90 5.79 -14.38 4.47
CA LEU A 90 4.37 -14.08 4.69
C LEU A 90 4.16 -12.85 5.58
N VAL A 91 5.05 -12.62 6.55
CA VAL A 91 4.98 -11.47 7.47
C VAL A 91 5.06 -10.11 6.76
N GLN A 92 5.62 -10.07 5.54
CA GLN A 92 5.72 -8.86 4.72
C GLN A 92 4.42 -8.55 3.96
N LEU A 93 3.49 -9.50 3.87
CA LEU A 93 2.32 -9.43 3.00
C LEU A 93 1.15 -8.69 3.67
N MET A 94 0.52 -7.81 2.91
CA MET A 94 -0.68 -7.08 3.27
C MET A 94 -1.73 -7.23 2.15
N ALA A 95 -2.99 -7.29 2.56
CA ALA A 95 -4.14 -7.38 1.68
C ALA A 95 -5.17 -6.31 2.06
N PHE A 96 -5.64 -5.57 1.06
CA PHE A 96 -6.67 -4.55 1.22
C PHE A 96 -7.84 -4.85 0.28
N GLY A 97 -9.01 -5.16 0.84
CA GLY A 97 -10.25 -5.26 0.09
C GLY A 97 -10.91 -3.90 -0.15
N THR A 98 -11.79 -3.84 -1.15
CA THR A 98 -12.67 -2.70 -1.43
C THR A 98 -14.08 -2.96 -0.88
N ARG A 99 -14.87 -1.90 -0.68
CA ARG A 99 -16.28 -2.03 -0.20
C ARG A 99 -17.14 -2.92 -1.09
N THR A 100 -16.89 -2.90 -2.39
CA THR A 100 -17.56 -3.73 -3.42
C THR A 100 -17.14 -5.21 -3.36
N ARG A 101 -16.08 -5.55 -2.61
CA ARG A 101 -15.55 -6.92 -2.40
C ARG A 101 -15.18 -7.67 -3.68
N ASP A 102 -15.03 -6.96 -4.79
CA ASP A 102 -14.68 -7.48 -6.11
C ASP A 102 -13.16 -7.57 -6.30
N LYS A 103 -12.39 -6.84 -5.49
CA LYS A 103 -10.95 -6.69 -5.68
C LYS A 103 -10.19 -6.67 -4.36
N VAL A 104 -9.08 -7.40 -4.35
CA VAL A 104 -8.08 -7.37 -3.28
C VAL A 104 -6.79 -6.79 -3.84
N HIS A 105 -6.28 -5.75 -3.18
CA HIS A 105 -4.99 -5.13 -3.45
C HIS A 105 -3.94 -5.76 -2.54
N TRP A 106 -3.01 -6.52 -3.14
CA TRP A 106 -1.91 -7.16 -2.42
C TRP A 106 -0.67 -6.30 -2.48
N LEU A 107 -0.13 -5.98 -1.31
CA LEU A 107 1.10 -5.22 -1.12
C LEU A 107 2.08 -6.06 -0.32
N LEU A 108 3.36 -5.97 -0.64
CA LEU A 108 4.42 -6.70 0.02
C LEU A 108 5.55 -5.74 0.35
N ALA A 109 5.86 -5.64 1.64
CA ALA A 109 6.98 -4.84 2.14
C ALA A 109 8.33 -5.43 1.75
N GLN A 110 9.36 -4.60 1.65
CA GLN A 110 10.70 -5.08 1.29
C GLN A 110 11.38 -5.82 2.44
N SER A 111 10.97 -5.50 3.68
CA SER A 111 11.51 -6.08 4.90
C SER A 111 10.43 -6.25 5.97
N GLU A 112 10.69 -7.10 6.96
CA GLU A 112 9.78 -7.28 8.11
C GLU A 112 9.68 -6.01 8.95
N GLN A 113 10.79 -5.25 9.03
CA GLN A 113 10.90 -3.99 9.78
C GLN A 113 10.03 -2.87 9.18
N GLU A 114 9.65 -2.95 7.90
CA GLU A 114 8.74 -1.98 7.30
C GLU A 114 7.28 -2.21 7.72
N VAL A 115 6.92 -3.46 8.02
CA VAL A 115 5.59 -3.87 8.51
C VAL A 115 5.48 -3.61 10.01
N HIS A 116 6.51 -3.96 10.76
CA HIS A 116 6.56 -3.72 12.20
C HIS A 116 7.00 -2.30 12.50
N CYS A 117 6.14 -1.50 13.14
CA CYS A 117 6.64 -0.37 13.90
C CYS A 117 7.39 -0.95 15.11
N PRO A 118 8.72 -0.77 15.26
CA PRO A 118 9.38 -1.16 16.48
C PRO A 118 8.75 -0.32 17.59
N LEU A 119 8.08 -0.98 18.54
CA LEU A 119 7.72 -0.31 19.79
C LEU A 119 9.02 0.26 20.35
N PRO A 120 9.05 1.54 20.78
CA PRO A 120 10.20 2.03 21.51
C PRO A 120 10.39 1.07 22.69
N LEU A 121 11.57 0.46 22.77
CA LEU A 121 11.97 -0.31 23.95
C LEU A 121 11.82 0.67 25.11
N SER A 122 10.81 0.47 25.94
CA SER A 122 10.58 1.25 27.15
C SER A 122 11.86 1.18 27.98
N ALA A 123 12.44 2.36 28.23
CA ALA A 123 13.59 2.59 29.09
C ALA A 123 13.28 2.28 30.55
#